data_AF-A0A0M9AI09-F1
#
_entry.id   AF-A0A0M9AI09-F1
#
_cell.length_a   1.000
_cell.length_b   1.000
_cell.length_c   1.000
_cell.angle_alpha   90.00
_cell.angle_beta   90.00
_cell.angle_gamma   90.00
#
_symmetry.space_group_name_H-M   'P 1'
#
loop_
_entity.id
_entity.type
_entity.pdbx_description
1 polymer ?
#
loop_
_entity_poly.entity_id
_entity_poly.type
_entity_poly.pdbx_seq_one_letter_code
_entity_poly.pdbx_strand_id
1 'polypeptide(L)'
;MEQSQTYKCDGCGSEYRVLGESQPKIVCRDCEREATLSGTAAAQRAYHVGYIRYREARRQLSDALETVEDGEMALARGGFDSAAADFEESVEEFTTAVREADDNGLAELSERARKKATCLWQAAEWLSGMTYASEQGESTQASQYRHDAENRLQAATEYGTVSSPDECIQNADTEVQSDT
;
A
#
# COMPACT_ATOMS: atom_id res chain seq x y z
N MET A 1 23.11 -11.20 -15.10
CA MET A 1 22.58 -10.26 -16.09
C MET A 1 22.63 -8.90 -15.43
N GLU A 2 23.33 -7.91 -16.01
CA GLU A 2 23.31 -6.55 -15.48
C GLU A 2 21.89 -5.99 -15.66
N GLN A 3 21.19 -5.72 -14.56
CA GLN A 3 19.87 -5.09 -14.62
C GLN A 3 20.06 -3.60 -14.94
N SER A 4 19.44 -3.13 -16.02
CA SER A 4 19.38 -1.70 -16.32
C SER A 4 18.21 -1.07 -15.58
N GLN A 5 18.47 -0.03 -14.79
CA GLN A 5 17.44 0.75 -14.10
C GLN A 5 17.26 2.10 -14.79
N THR A 6 16.01 2.56 -14.86
CA THR A 6 15.68 3.88 -15.40
C THR A 6 15.45 4.85 -14.25
N TYR A 7 16.07 6.02 -14.34
CA TYR A 7 15.88 7.13 -13.42
C TYR A 7 15.30 8.31 -14.19
N LYS A 8 14.33 9.02 -13.62
CA LYS A 8 13.68 10.18 -14.23
C LYS A 8 13.84 11.40 -13.36
N CYS A 9 14.20 12.52 -13.97
CA CYS A 9 14.29 13.79 -13.25
C CYS A 9 12.91 14.41 -13.02
N ASP A 10 12.57 14.69 -11.76
CA ASP A 10 11.31 15.33 -11.37
C ASP A 10 11.17 16.78 -11.86
N GLY A 11 12.28 17.43 -12.23
CA GLY A 11 12.28 18.82 -12.72
C GLY A 11 11.97 18.95 -14.21
N CYS A 12 12.75 18.26 -15.04
CA CYS A 12 12.72 18.42 -16.49
C CYS A 12 12.29 17.15 -17.24
N GLY A 13 12.08 16.03 -16.55
CA GLY A 13 11.66 14.76 -17.15
C GLY A 13 12.77 13.97 -17.86
N SER A 14 14.02 14.44 -17.84
CA SER A 14 15.14 13.74 -18.48
C SER A 14 15.33 12.34 -17.86
N GLU A 15 15.49 11.35 -18.73
CA GLU A 15 15.65 9.94 -18.35
C GLU A 15 17.12 9.50 -18.41
N TYR A 16 17.52 8.70 -17.44
CA TYR A 16 18.88 8.20 -17.27
C TYR A 16 18.82 6.69 -17.10
N ARG A 17 19.45 5.94 -18.01
CA ARG A 17 19.64 4.50 -17.85
C ARG A 17 20.96 4.22 -17.17
N VAL A 18 20.89 3.49 -16.07
CA VAL A 18 22.04 3.13 -15.24
C VAL A 18 22.20 1.61 -15.28
N LEU A 19 23.43 1.15 -15.50
CA LEU A 19 23.82 -0.26 -15.41
C LEU A 19 24.53 -0.51 -14.07
N GLY A 20 24.14 -1.54 -13.33
CA GLY A 20 24.82 -1.97 -12.10
C GLY A 20 23.87 -2.35 -10.95
N GLU A 21 24.43 -2.86 -9.85
CA GLU A 21 23.67 -3.38 -8.70
C GLU A 21 23.39 -2.33 -7.60
N SER A 22 24.13 -1.21 -7.57
CA SER A 22 23.94 -0.15 -6.57
C SER A 22 22.87 0.87 -7.02
N GLN A 23 22.12 1.46 -6.09
CA GLN A 23 21.31 2.67 -6.33
C GLN A 23 22.23 3.90 -6.30
N PRO A 24 22.71 4.43 -7.46
CA PRO A 24 23.49 5.66 -7.44
C PRO A 24 22.59 6.85 -7.18
N LYS A 25 23.18 7.89 -6.58
CA LYS A 25 22.60 9.22 -6.62
C LYS A 25 22.78 9.81 -8.03
N ILE A 26 21.70 9.92 -8.79
CA ILE A 26 21.72 10.52 -10.14
C ILE A 26 21.29 11.98 -10.04
N VAL A 27 22.16 12.90 -10.47
CA VAL A 27 21.83 14.32 -10.58
C VAL A 27 21.59 14.65 -12.05
N CYS A 28 20.46 15.30 -12.31
CA CYS A 28 20.07 15.71 -13.64
C CYS A 28 21.03 16.75 -14.21
N ARG A 29 21.48 16.54 -15.45
CA ARG A 29 22.40 17.44 -16.13
C ARG A 29 21.76 18.77 -16.54
N ASP A 30 20.44 18.79 -16.72
CA ASP A 30 19.72 19.94 -17.28
C ASP A 30 19.21 20.91 -16.21
N CYS A 31 18.87 20.42 -15.01
CA CYS A 31 18.31 21.25 -13.95
C CYS A 31 18.89 20.98 -12.56
N GLU A 32 19.96 20.18 -12.46
CA GLU A 32 20.70 19.88 -11.22
C GLU A 32 19.88 19.22 -10.10
N ARG A 33 18.64 18.80 -10.38
CA ARG A 33 17.79 18.06 -9.44
C ARG A 33 18.13 16.58 -9.44
N GLU A 34 17.89 15.91 -8.32
CA GLU A 34 18.02 14.45 -8.22
C GLU A 34 17.00 13.77 -9.15
N ALA A 35 17.44 12.76 -9.88
CA ALA A 35 16.57 11.86 -10.63
C ALA A 35 16.24 10.65 -9.75
N THR A 36 14.97 10.27 -9.74
CA THR A 36 14.44 9.17 -8.93
C THR A 36 14.24 7.94 -9.80
N LEU A 37 14.26 6.75 -9.18
CA LEU A 37 13.96 5.51 -9.89
C LEU A 37 12.55 5.60 -10.49
N SER A 38 12.40 5.19 -11.76
CA SER A 38 11.12 5.25 -12.49
C SER A 38 10.83 3.97 -13.27
N GLY A 39 9.59 3.83 -13.73
CA GLY A 39 9.17 2.69 -14.57
C GLY A 39 9.04 1.38 -13.78
N THR A 40 9.09 0.23 -14.47
CA THR A 40 8.86 -1.10 -13.87
C THR A 40 9.63 -1.36 -12.56
N ALA A 41 10.92 -0.98 -12.49
CA ALA A 41 11.73 -1.18 -11.29
C ALA A 41 11.25 -0.34 -10.09
N ALA A 42 10.80 0.89 -10.35
CA ALA A 42 10.18 1.73 -9.32
C ALA A 42 8.84 1.16 -8.87
N ALA A 43 8.03 0.69 -9.83
CA ALA A 43 6.73 0.09 -9.55
C ALA A 43 6.84 -1.17 -8.68
N GLN A 44 7.75 -2.09 -9.02
CA GLN A 44 8.01 -3.30 -8.23
C GLN A 44 8.51 -2.97 -6.82
N ARG A 45 9.40 -1.99 -6.69
CA ARG A 45 9.89 -1.53 -5.39
C ARG A 45 8.76 -0.96 -4.54
N ALA A 46 7.96 -0.06 -5.10
CA ALA A 46 6.82 0.55 -4.42
C ALA A 46 5.79 -0.52 -4.01
N TYR A 47 5.47 -1.47 -4.91
CA TYR A 47 4.59 -2.59 -4.59
C TYR A 47 5.11 -3.41 -3.41
N HIS A 48 6.41 -3.71 -3.38
CA HIS A 48 7.03 -4.47 -2.29
C HIS A 48 6.93 -3.73 -0.95
N VAL A 49 7.28 -2.44 -0.92
CA VAL A 49 7.16 -1.64 0.31
C VAL A 49 5.69 -1.56 0.75
N GLY A 50 4.78 -1.26 -0.17
CA GLY A 50 3.35 -1.22 0.08
C GLY A 50 2.79 -2.54 0.61
N TYR A 51 3.29 -3.68 0.12
CA TYR A 51 2.90 -5.01 0.60
C TYR A 51 3.37 -5.29 2.04
N ILE A 52 4.60 -4.92 2.38
CA ILE A 52 5.13 -5.08 3.75
C ILE A 52 4.26 -4.29 4.73
N ARG A 53 4.00 -3.01 4.41
CA ARG A 53 3.13 -2.14 5.21
C ARG A 53 1.71 -2.68 5.34
N TYR A 54 1.11 -3.11 4.22
CA TYR A 54 -0.21 -3.74 4.20
C TYR A 54 -0.29 -4.96 5.14
N ARG A 55 0.74 -5.83 5.14
CA ARG A 55 0.75 -7.02 5.99
C ARG A 55 0.83 -6.68 7.47
N GLU A 56 1.68 -5.72 7.82
CA GLU A 56 1.84 -5.27 9.19
C GLU A 56 0.55 -4.58 9.69
N ALA A 57 -0.02 -3.68 8.90
CA ALA A 57 -1.31 -3.05 9.19
C ALA A 57 -2.43 -4.08 9.40
N ARG A 58 -2.48 -5.15 8.59
CA ARG A 58 -3.45 -6.24 8.77
C ARG A 58 -3.28 -7.01 10.07
N ARG A 59 -2.04 -7.23 10.50
CA ARG A 59 -1.75 -7.86 11.79
C ARG A 59 -2.26 -6.96 12.92
N GLN A 60 -1.87 -5.69 12.94
CA GLN A 60 -2.29 -4.71 13.93
C GLN A 60 -3.82 -4.55 13.99
N LEU A 61 -4.49 -4.49 12.84
CA LEU A 61 -5.96 -4.43 12.76
C LEU A 61 -6.60 -5.67 13.38
N SER A 62 -6.05 -6.86 13.13
CA SER A 62 -6.58 -8.11 13.66
C SER A 62 -6.39 -8.19 15.17
N ASP A 63 -5.19 -7.84 15.66
CA ASP A 63 -4.87 -7.79 17.10
C ASP A 63 -5.79 -6.78 17.84
N ALA A 64 -6.07 -5.63 17.22
CA ALA A 64 -6.97 -4.62 17.78
C ALA A 64 -8.43 -5.07 17.79
N LEU A 65 -8.89 -5.79 16.75
CA LEU A 65 -10.22 -6.40 16.73
C LEU A 65 -10.39 -7.45 17.84
N GLU A 66 -9.40 -8.32 18.04
CA GLU A 66 -9.39 -9.30 19.13
C GLU A 66 -9.47 -8.61 20.50
N THR A 67 -8.71 -7.53 20.69
CA THR A 67 -8.75 -6.70 21.90
C THR A 67 -10.15 -6.11 22.17
N VAL A 68 -10.89 -5.72 21.12
CA VAL A 68 -12.30 -5.28 21.25
C VAL A 68 -13.21 -6.45 21.63
N GLU A 69 -13.00 -7.64 21.06
CA GLU A 69 -13.77 -8.84 21.37
C GLU A 69 -13.60 -9.29 22.82
N ASP A 70 -12.41 -9.09 23.40
CA ASP A 70 -12.11 -9.31 24.82
C ASP A 70 -12.71 -8.23 25.75
N GLY A 71 -13.35 -7.21 25.18
CA GLY A 71 -14.01 -6.12 25.92
C GLY A 71 -13.08 -4.97 26.30
N GLU A 72 -11.85 -4.96 25.80
CA GLU A 72 -10.81 -3.99 26.16
C GLU A 72 -10.75 -2.80 25.17
N MET A 73 -11.90 -2.15 24.91
CA MET A 73 -12.01 -1.09 23.87
C MET A 73 -10.98 0.04 23.99
N ALA A 74 -10.65 0.47 25.21
CA ALA A 74 -9.69 1.55 25.44
C ALA A 74 -8.25 1.15 25.04
N LEU A 75 -7.91 -0.14 25.14
CA LEU A 75 -6.60 -0.66 24.73
C LEU A 75 -6.53 -0.86 23.21
N ALA A 76 -7.65 -1.20 22.58
CA ALA A 76 -7.71 -1.45 21.14
C ALA A 76 -7.44 -0.20 20.28
N ARG A 77 -7.77 1.01 20.78
CA ARG A 77 -7.68 2.27 20.02
C ARG A 77 -6.30 2.49 19.37
N GLY A 78 -5.23 2.35 20.15
CA GLY A 78 -3.87 2.56 19.64
C GLY A 78 -3.48 1.55 18.54
N GLY A 79 -4.06 0.35 18.59
CA GLY A 79 -3.89 -0.66 17.54
C GLY A 79 -4.60 -0.27 16.25
N PHE A 80 -5.82 0.29 16.33
CA PHE A 80 -6.52 0.83 15.16
C PHE A 80 -5.80 2.04 14.55
N ASP A 81 -5.32 2.98 15.38
CA ASP A 81 -4.55 4.13 14.90
C ASP A 81 -3.26 3.70 14.19
N SER A 82 -2.55 2.72 14.74
CA SER A 82 -1.33 2.18 14.12
C SER A 82 -1.65 1.49 12.79
N ALA A 83 -2.70 0.68 12.75
CA ALA A 83 -3.13 0.00 11.54
C ALA A 83 -3.54 0.99 10.45
N ALA A 84 -4.26 2.07 10.82
CA ALA A 84 -4.64 3.11 9.89
C ALA A 84 -3.41 3.79 9.27
N ALA A 85 -2.42 4.18 10.08
CA ALA A 85 -1.19 4.79 9.59
C ALA A 85 -0.42 3.89 8.61
N ASP A 86 -0.21 2.61 8.96
CA ASP A 86 0.48 1.67 8.07
C ASP A 86 -0.34 1.35 6.80
N PHE A 87 -1.68 1.33 6.86
CA PHE A 87 -2.50 1.21 5.64
C PHE A 87 -2.43 2.46 4.77
N GLU A 88 -2.36 3.66 5.34
CA GLU A 88 -2.20 4.91 4.59
C GLU A 88 -0.88 4.89 3.80
N GLU A 89 0.24 4.59 4.47
CA GLU A 89 1.54 4.43 3.80
C GLU A 89 1.47 3.34 2.70
N SER A 90 0.80 2.22 2.97
CA SER A 90 0.60 1.16 1.99
C SER A 90 -0.18 1.64 0.74
N VAL A 91 -1.22 2.46 0.93
CA VAL A 91 -2.01 3.04 -0.16
C VAL A 91 -1.16 3.98 -1.00
N GLU A 92 -0.32 4.81 -0.38
CA GLU A 92 0.58 5.72 -1.10
C GLU A 92 1.59 4.94 -1.96
N GLU A 93 2.17 3.87 -1.41
CA GLU A 93 3.12 3.02 -2.12
C GLU A 93 2.45 2.25 -3.26
N PHE A 94 1.26 1.68 -3.07
CA PHE A 94 0.53 1.05 -4.17
C PHE A 94 0.08 2.07 -5.22
N THR A 95 -0.24 3.31 -4.84
CA THR A 95 -0.53 4.40 -5.79
C THR A 95 0.71 4.71 -6.65
N THR A 96 1.89 4.76 -6.02
CA THR A 96 3.16 4.91 -6.73
C THR A 96 3.40 3.73 -7.66
N ALA A 97 3.15 2.50 -7.21
CA ALA A 97 3.28 1.31 -8.04
C ALA A 97 2.38 1.35 -9.29
N VAL A 98 1.12 1.77 -9.14
CA VAL A 98 0.20 1.98 -10.29
C VAL A 98 0.74 3.03 -11.25
N ARG A 99 1.26 4.15 -10.72
CA ARG A 99 1.73 5.28 -11.54
C ARG A 99 2.98 4.94 -12.35
N GLU A 100 3.90 4.18 -11.77
CA GLU A 100 5.19 3.83 -12.38
C GLU A 100 5.15 2.54 -13.21
N ALA A 101 4.07 1.77 -13.14
CA ALA A 101 3.97 0.50 -13.87
C ALA A 101 3.89 0.76 -15.39
N ASP A 102 4.93 0.33 -16.11
CA ASP A 102 4.93 0.33 -17.59
C ASP A 102 4.12 -0.85 -18.17
N ASP A 103 3.88 -1.88 -17.35
CA ASP A 103 3.12 -3.09 -17.69
C ASP A 103 1.70 -3.06 -17.08
N ASN A 104 0.71 -3.52 -17.86
CA ASN A 104 -0.69 -3.51 -17.45
C ASN A 104 -0.97 -4.50 -16.31
N GLY A 105 -0.31 -5.66 -16.28
CA GLY A 105 -0.50 -6.67 -15.24
C GLY A 105 -0.09 -6.16 -13.86
N LEU A 106 1.11 -5.57 -13.74
CA LEU A 106 1.56 -4.96 -12.48
C LEU A 106 0.68 -3.77 -12.08
N ALA A 107 0.24 -2.94 -13.03
CA ALA A 107 -0.66 -1.83 -12.75
C ALA A 107 -2.00 -2.31 -12.16
N GLU A 108 -2.61 -3.35 -12.73
CA GLU A 108 -3.87 -3.91 -12.25
C GLU A 108 -3.75 -4.57 -10.87
N LEU A 109 -2.67 -5.32 -10.64
CA LEU A 109 -2.39 -5.94 -9.34
C LEU A 109 -2.18 -4.86 -8.26
N SER A 110 -1.41 -3.82 -8.58
CA SER A 110 -1.16 -2.68 -7.68
C SER A 110 -2.45 -1.92 -7.39
N GLU A 111 -3.29 -1.68 -8.39
CA GLU A 111 -4.55 -0.97 -8.25
C GLU A 111 -5.55 -1.74 -7.37
N ARG A 112 -5.59 -3.07 -7.52
CA ARG A 112 -6.42 -3.93 -6.66
C ARG A 112 -5.92 -3.90 -5.22
N ALA A 113 -4.61 -3.99 -5.01
CA ALA A 113 -3.99 -3.91 -3.69
C ALA A 113 -4.27 -2.55 -3.02
N ARG A 114 -4.11 -1.45 -3.78
CA ARG A 114 -4.43 -0.07 -3.37
C ARG A 114 -5.87 0.04 -2.89
N LYS A 115 -6.84 -0.38 -3.70
CA LYS A 115 -8.28 -0.31 -3.36
C LYS A 115 -8.60 -1.10 -2.11
N LYS A 116 -8.04 -2.30 -1.97
CA LYS A 116 -8.22 -3.11 -0.75
C LYS A 116 -7.63 -2.42 0.48
N ALA A 117 -6.39 -1.94 0.39
CA ALA A 117 -5.73 -1.21 1.47
C ALA A 117 -6.52 0.05 1.86
N THR A 118 -7.07 0.79 0.90
CA THR A 118 -7.94 1.95 1.17
C THR A 118 -9.20 1.57 1.96
N CYS A 119 -9.86 0.46 1.62
CA CYS A 119 -11.01 -0.01 2.40
C CYS A 119 -10.61 -0.36 3.84
N LEU A 120 -9.47 -1.03 4.02
CA LEU A 120 -8.99 -1.42 5.36
C LEU A 120 -8.51 -0.22 6.18
N TRP A 121 -7.86 0.76 5.56
CA TRP A 121 -7.54 2.05 6.16
C TRP A 121 -8.78 2.73 6.72
N GLN A 122 -9.82 2.90 5.88
CA GLN A 122 -11.08 3.51 6.30
C GLN A 122 -11.75 2.72 7.43
N ALA A 123 -11.69 1.38 7.39
CA ALA A 123 -12.21 0.56 8.47
C ALA A 123 -11.47 0.83 9.78
N ALA A 124 -10.12 0.87 9.77
CA ALA A 124 -9.32 1.16 10.95
C ALA A 124 -9.63 2.54 11.54
N GLU A 125 -9.77 3.57 10.70
CA GLU A 125 -10.18 4.92 11.13
C GLU A 125 -11.56 4.91 11.82
N TRP A 126 -12.55 4.24 11.21
CA TRP A 126 -13.87 4.12 11.83
C TRP A 126 -13.84 3.34 13.14
N LEU A 127 -13.03 2.29 13.24
CA LEU A 127 -12.87 1.52 14.48
C LEU A 127 -12.19 2.35 15.57
N SER A 128 -11.17 3.14 15.25
CA SER A 128 -10.59 4.11 16.19
C SER A 128 -11.64 5.11 16.68
N GLY A 129 -12.42 5.70 15.76
CA GLY A 129 -13.54 6.58 16.10
C GLY A 129 -14.58 5.90 17.00
N MET A 130 -14.90 4.62 16.74
CA MET A 130 -15.82 3.82 17.56
C MET A 130 -15.31 3.64 18.99
N THR A 131 -14.01 3.33 19.16
CA THR A 131 -13.42 3.19 20.51
C THR A 131 -13.49 4.52 21.26
N TYR A 132 -13.15 5.63 20.62
CA TYR A 132 -13.22 6.96 21.24
C TYR A 132 -14.65 7.35 21.64
N ALA A 133 -15.63 7.19 20.75
CA ALA A 133 -17.03 7.49 21.07
C ALA A 133 -17.55 6.62 22.23
N SER A 134 -17.12 5.35 22.28
CA SER A 134 -17.48 4.45 23.39
C SER A 134 -16.91 4.92 24.73
N GLU A 135 -15.66 5.40 24.76
CA GLU A 135 -15.03 6.00 25.95
C GLU A 135 -15.78 7.25 26.43
N GLN A 136 -16.33 8.04 25.52
CA GLN A 136 -17.16 9.21 25.85
C GLN A 136 -18.59 8.87 26.27
N GLY A 137 -18.99 7.59 26.22
CA GLY A 137 -20.36 7.15 26.50
C GLY A 137 -21.35 7.45 25.38
N GLU A 138 -20.86 7.76 24.17
CA GLU A 138 -21.66 8.13 22.99
C GLU A 138 -22.09 6.88 22.20
N SER A 139 -22.96 6.07 22.80
CA SER A 139 -23.33 4.74 22.28
C SER A 139 -23.93 4.74 20.86
N THR A 140 -24.72 5.74 20.49
CA THR A 140 -25.28 5.86 19.13
C THR A 140 -24.18 6.11 18.10
N GLN A 141 -23.24 7.00 18.40
CA GLN A 141 -22.13 7.33 17.49
C GLN A 141 -21.15 6.16 17.37
N ALA A 142 -20.83 5.50 18.48
CA ALA A 142 -20.03 4.27 18.47
C ALA A 142 -20.68 3.19 17.57
N SER A 143 -22.01 3.02 17.65
CA SER A 143 -22.73 2.06 16.80
C SER A 143 -22.67 2.41 15.32
N GLN A 144 -22.74 3.70 14.97
CA GLN A 144 -22.62 4.18 13.59
C GLN A 144 -21.22 3.92 13.04
N TYR A 145 -20.18 4.30 13.79
CA TYR A 145 -18.80 4.03 13.40
C TYR A 145 -18.50 2.54 13.24
N ARG A 146 -19.04 1.70 14.12
CA ARG A 146 -18.96 0.25 13.97
C ARG A 146 -19.57 -0.21 12.65
N HIS A 147 -20.78 0.25 12.33
CA HIS A 147 -21.46 -0.11 11.09
C HIS A 147 -20.68 0.34 9.84
N ASP A 148 -20.14 1.55 9.85
CA ASP A 148 -19.32 2.07 8.76
C ASP A 148 -18.02 1.29 8.59
N ALA A 149 -17.37 0.90 9.69
CA ALA A 149 -16.22 0.00 9.66
C ALA A 149 -16.57 -1.37 9.05
N GLU A 150 -17.65 -2.00 9.49
CA GLU A 150 -18.11 -3.31 8.99
C GLU A 150 -18.39 -3.26 7.48
N ASN A 151 -19.01 -2.19 6.99
CA ASN A 151 -19.24 -1.97 5.55
C ASN A 151 -17.91 -1.90 4.78
N ARG A 152 -16.89 -1.25 5.32
CA ARG A 152 -15.56 -1.14 4.69
C ARG A 152 -14.77 -2.45 4.74
N LEU A 153 -14.85 -3.19 5.83
CA LEU A 153 -14.28 -4.54 5.94
C LEU A 153 -14.92 -5.48 4.92
N GLN A 154 -16.24 -5.41 4.77
CA GLN A 154 -16.96 -6.20 3.77
C GLN A 154 -16.52 -5.83 2.34
N ALA A 155 -16.45 -4.54 2.00
CA ALA A 155 -15.97 -4.08 0.69
C ALA A 155 -14.53 -4.53 0.39
N ALA A 156 -13.66 -4.59 1.41
CA ALA A 156 -12.30 -5.08 1.24
C ALA A 156 -12.24 -6.55 0.79
N THR A 157 -13.28 -7.35 1.06
CA THR A 157 -13.33 -8.76 0.64
C THR A 157 -13.48 -8.92 -0.88
N GLU A 158 -14.12 -7.96 -1.56
CA GLU A 158 -14.36 -7.98 -3.02
C GLU A 158 -13.07 -7.94 -3.84
N TYR A 159 -11.98 -7.43 -3.26
CA TYR A 159 -10.68 -7.32 -3.91
C TYR A 159 -9.79 -8.57 -3.77
N GLY A 160 -10.28 -9.64 -3.12
CA GLY A 160 -9.53 -10.88 -2.98
C GLY A 160 -8.25 -10.75 -2.14
N THR A 161 -7.28 -11.63 -2.34
CA THR A 161 -5.98 -11.58 -1.63
C THR A 161 -5.00 -10.68 -2.37
N VAL A 162 -4.23 -9.87 -1.63
CA VAL A 162 -3.09 -9.14 -2.19
C VAL A 162 -1.95 -10.14 -2.40
N SER A 163 -1.51 -10.29 -3.64
CA SER A 163 -0.39 -11.15 -4.03
C SER A 163 0.89 -10.70 -3.35
N SER A 164 1.76 -11.66 -3.04
CA SER A 164 3.11 -11.34 -2.59
C SER A 164 3.96 -10.76 -3.72
N PRO A 165 5.02 -9.98 -3.40
CA PRO A 165 5.93 -9.45 -4.40
C PRO A 165 6.56 -10.55 -5.28
N ASP A 166 6.87 -11.70 -4.70
CA ASP A 166 7.44 -12.85 -5.43
C ASP A 166 6.46 -13.42 -6.47
N GLU A 167 5.17 -13.51 -6.13
CA GLU A 167 4.11 -13.94 -7.06
C GLU A 167 3.88 -12.89 -8.16
N CYS A 168 4.00 -11.60 -7.84
CA CYS A 168 3.91 -10.52 -8.83
C CYS A 168 5.04 -10.58 -9.86
N ILE A 169 6.28 -10.85 -9.42
CA ILE A 169 7.45 -10.96 -10.30
C ILE A 169 7.30 -12.15 -11.27
N GLN A 170 6.81 -13.29 -10.77
CA GLN A 170 6.60 -14.48 -11.60
C GLN A 170 5.52 -14.30 -12.69
N ASN A 171 4.45 -13.55 -12.39
CA ASN A 171 3.42 -13.25 -13.39
C ASN A 171 3.92 -12.33 -14.50
N ALA A 172 4.74 -11.32 -14.16
CA ALA A 172 5.36 -10.42 -15.13
C ALA A 172 6.34 -11.16 -16.08
N ASP A 173 7.10 -12.12 -15.56
CA ASP A 173 8.02 -12.93 -16.39
C ASP A 173 7.28 -13.91 -17.33
N THR A 174 6.07 -14.32 -16.97
CA THR A 174 5.28 -15.30 -17.75
C THR A 174 4.58 -14.65 -18.94
N GLU A 175 4.09 -13.41 -18.82
CA GLU A 175 3.47 -12.67 -19.94
C GLU A 175 4.49 -12.30 -21.03
N VAL A 176 5.73 -11.99 -20.65
CA VAL A 176 6.82 -11.69 -21.60
C VAL A 176 7.19 -12.91 -22.47
N GLN A 177 6.97 -14.13 -21.98
CA GLN A 177 7.25 -15.36 -22.74
C GLN A 177 6.09 -15.81 -23.65
N SER A 178 4.87 -15.33 -23.43
CA SER A 178 3.72 -15.69 -24.29
C SER A 178 3.61 -14.88 -25.58
N ASP A 179 4.37 -13.78 -25.69
CA ASP A 179 4.39 -12.88 -26.86
C ASP A 179 5.61 -13.10 -27.80
N THR A 180 6.33 -14.23 -27.67
CA THR A 180 7.43 -14.64 -28.58
C THR A 180 7.13 -15.95 -29.29
#